data_AF-A0A8B4Q9G9-F1
#
_entry.id   AF-A0A8B4Q9G9-F1
#
_cell.length_a   1.000
_cell.length_b   1.000
_cell.length_c   1.000
_cell.angle_alpha   90.00
_cell.angle_beta   90.00
_cell.angle_gamma   90.00
#
_symmetry.space_group_name_H-M   'P 1'
#
loop_
_entity.id
_entity.type
_entity.pdbx_description
1 polymer ?
#
loop_
_entity_poly.entity_id
_entity_poly.type
_entity_poly.pdbx_seq_one_letter_code
_entity_poly.pdbx_strand_id
1 'polypeptide(L)' 'MNISKSVTSLAAAALIAYALLKFLHVDGQKGNRCKRLSFASFTRQFLRGTLPVEWRIRLREILDYQRAVHQIYMGIFG' A
#
# COMPACT_ATOMS: atom_id res chain seq x y z
N MET A 1 -2.95 -32.80 9.25
CA MET A 1 -3.09 -31.46 9.88
C MET A 1 -2.36 -30.42 9.03
N ASN A 2 -3.01 -29.81 8.02
CA ASN A 2 -2.33 -28.85 7.13
C ASN A 2 -3.25 -27.81 6.44
N ILE A 3 -4.46 -27.57 6.97
CA ILE A 3 -5.38 -26.56 6.41
C ILE A 3 -5.41 -25.30 7.32
N SER A 4 -5.19 -25.44 8.63
CA SER A 4 -5.20 -24.29 9.55
C SER A 4 -4.05 -23.31 9.37
N LYS A 5 -2.89 -23.74 8.84
CA LYS A 5 -1.74 -22.85 8.62
C LYS A 5 -1.91 -21.91 7.41
N SER A 6 -2.69 -22.30 6.41
CA SER A 6 -2.95 -21.46 5.23
C SER A 6 -4.01 -20.39 5.49
N VAL A 7 -5.01 -20.69 6.34
CA VAL A 7 -6.06 -19.73 6.69
C VAL A 7 -5.54 -18.62 7.62
N THR A 8 -4.67 -18.93 8.57
CA THR A 8 -4.08 -17.92 9.47
C THR A 8 -3.12 -17.00 8.73
N SER A 9 -2.32 -17.53 7.81
CA SER A 9 -1.45 -16.72 6.94
C SER A 9 -2.27 -15.89 5.95
N LEU A 10 -3.41 -16.39 5.43
CA LEU A 10 -4.30 -15.62 4.58
C LEU A 10 -5.02 -14.49 5.33
N ALA A 11 -5.49 -14.75 6.55
CA ALA A 11 -6.12 -13.73 7.39
C ALA A 11 -5.11 -12.64 7.80
N ALA A 12 -3.89 -13.04 8.17
CA ALA A 12 -2.80 -12.11 8.43
C ALA A 12 -2.46 -11.29 7.18
N ALA A 13 -2.34 -11.92 6.02
CA ALA A 13 -2.09 -11.23 4.76
C ALA A 13 -3.21 -10.25 4.39
N ALA A 14 -4.48 -10.61 4.62
CA ALA A 14 -5.62 -9.71 4.40
C ALA A 14 -5.59 -8.49 5.33
N LEU A 15 -5.25 -8.69 6.61
CA LEU A 15 -5.10 -7.59 7.57
C LEU A 15 -3.92 -6.69 7.22
N ILE A 16 -2.79 -7.27 6.81
CA ILE A 16 -1.60 -6.53 6.37
C ILE A 16 -1.93 -5.74 5.09
N ALA A 17 -2.58 -6.36 4.11
CA ALA A 17 -3.02 -5.70 2.89
C ALA A 17 -4.02 -4.57 3.19
N TYR A 18 -4.97 -4.78 4.09
CA TYR A 18 -5.92 -3.77 4.53
C TYR A 18 -5.22 -2.60 5.24
N ALA A 19 -4.26 -2.89 6.12
CA ALA A 19 -3.46 -1.87 6.81
C ALA A 19 -2.62 -1.05 5.81
N LEU A 20 -1.97 -1.71 4.84
CA LEU A 20 -1.23 -1.06 3.75
C LEU A 20 -2.15 -0.19 2.91
N LEU A 21 -3.32 -0.69 2.51
CA LEU A 21 -4.31 0.10 1.75
C LEU A 21 -4.77 1.32 2.53
N LYS A 22 -5.02 1.16 3.84
CA LYS A 22 -5.44 2.26 4.71
C LYS A 22 -4.33 3.29 4.87
N PHE A 23 -3.08 2.85 5.03
CA PHE A 23 -1.92 3.72 5.09
C PHE A 23 -1.75 4.52 3.79
N LEU A 24 -1.80 3.84 2.65
CA LEU A 24 -1.70 4.46 1.32
C LEU A 24 -2.84 5.45 1.05
N HIS A 25 -4.05 5.13 1.50
CA HIS A 25 -5.20 6.03 1.37
C HIS A 25 -5.01 7.32 2.19
N VAL A 26 -4.58 7.20 3.44
CA VAL A 26 -4.33 8.35 4.33
C VAL A 26 -3.18 9.22 3.81
N ASP A 27 -2.07 8.60 3.42
CA ASP A 27 -0.88 9.32 2.94
C ASP A 27 -1.13 9.95 1.56
N GLY A 28 -1.81 9.22 0.66
CA GLY A 28 -2.23 9.74 -0.63
C GLY A 28 -3.23 10.89 -0.54
N GLN A 29 -4.13 10.90 0.45
CA GLN A 29 -5.03 12.03 0.72
C GLN A 29 -4.29 13.27 1.23
N LYS A 30 -3.13 13.12 1.87
CA LYS A 30 -2.27 14.24 2.28
C LYS A 30 -1.64 14.94 1.06
N GLY A 31 -1.60 14.27 -0.09
CA GLY A 31 -1.18 14.84 -1.35
C GLY A 31 -2.24 15.71 -2.01
N ASN A 32 -2.00 17.03 -2.04
CA ASN A 32 -2.91 18.04 -2.59
C ASN A 32 -3.29 17.86 -4.09
N ARG A 33 -2.67 16.90 -4.80
CA ARG A 33 -2.86 16.63 -6.24
C ARG A 33 -3.68 15.36 -6.54
N CYS A 34 -4.02 14.55 -5.53
CA CYS A 34 -4.82 13.35 -5.74
C CYS A 34 -6.31 13.64 -5.67
N LYS A 35 -7.07 13.14 -6.66
CA LYS A 35 -8.53 13.16 -6.60
C LYS A 35 -8.99 12.47 -5.31
N ARG A 36 -9.80 13.18 -4.52
CA ARG A 36 -10.26 12.76 -3.20
C ARG A 36 -11.18 11.53 -3.35
N LEU A 37 -10.58 10.34 -3.33
CA LEU A 37 -11.31 9.08 -3.36
C LEU A 37 -11.73 8.71 -1.92
N SER A 38 -12.97 8.23 -1.78
CA SER A 38 -13.37 7.50 -0.57
C SER A 38 -12.56 6.21 -0.47
N PHE A 39 -12.30 5.76 0.75
CA PHE A 39 -11.53 4.53 1.02
C PHE A 39 -12.12 3.32 0.27
N ALA A 40 -13.45 3.17 0.25
CA ALA A 40 -14.10 2.07 -0.47
C ALA A 40 -13.87 2.12 -1.99
N SER A 41 -13.88 3.32 -2.57
CA SER A 41 -13.61 3.53 -4.00
C SER A 41 -12.15 3.26 -4.35
N PHE A 42 -11.23 3.72 -3.49
CA PHE A 42 -9.80 3.44 -3.61
C PHE A 42 -9.52 1.94 -3.56
N THR A 43 -10.04 1.23 -2.54
CA THR A 43 -9.88 -0.22 -2.38
C THR A 43 -10.42 -0.99 -3.58
N ARG A 44 -11.62 -0.64 -4.07
CA ARG A 44 -12.20 -1.29 -5.26
C ARG A 44 -11.36 -1.05 -6.51
N GLN A 45 -10.92 0.18 -6.74
CA GLN A 45 -10.12 0.52 -7.92
C GLN A 45 -8.71 -0.10 -7.84
N PHE A 46 -8.14 -0.24 -6.65
CA PHE A 46 -6.85 -0.89 -6.42
C PHE A 46 -6.94 -2.38 -6.73
N LEU A 47 -7.95 -3.07 -6.18
CA LEU A 47 -8.18 -4.49 -6.44
C LEU A 47 -8.49 -4.77 -7.92
N ARG A 48 -9.16 -3.85 -8.61
CA ARG A 48 -9.45 -3.97 -10.05
C ARG A 48 -8.32 -3.50 -10.97
N GLY A 49 -7.25 -2.91 -10.42
CA GLY A 49 -6.16 -2.33 -11.22
C GLY A 49 -6.56 -1.06 -12.01
N THR A 50 -7.72 -0.48 -11.72
CA THR A 50 -8.26 0.72 -12.40
C THR A 50 -7.98 2.00 -11.62
N LEU A 51 -6.83 2.07 -10.95
CA LEU A 51 -6.48 3.22 -10.10
C LEU A 51 -6.16 4.44 -11.00
N PRO A 52 -6.61 5.66 -10.65
CA PRO A 52 -6.29 6.86 -11.42
C PRO A 52 -4.78 7.07 -11.49
N VAL A 53 -4.32 7.69 -12.58
CA VAL A 53 -2.89 7.87 -12.86
C VAL A 53 -2.19 8.64 -11.74
N GLU A 54 -2.86 9.63 -11.15
CA GLU A 54 -2.35 10.44 -10.04
C GLU A 54 -2.07 9.57 -8.81
N TRP A 55 -2.98 8.64 -8.51
CA TRP A 55 -2.82 7.68 -7.42
C TRP A 55 -1.68 6.71 -7.71
N ARG A 56 -1.52 6.24 -8.95
CA ARG A 56 -0.40 5.36 -9.33
C ARG A 56 0.95 6.06 -9.19
N ILE A 57 1.04 7.34 -9.57
CA ILE A 57 2.26 8.15 -9.43
C ILE A 57 2.59 8.32 -7.95
N ARG A 58 1.61 8.68 -7.10
CA ARG A 58 1.84 8.80 -5.65
C ARG A 58 2.27 7.49 -5.00
N LEU A 59 1.64 6.37 -5.35
CA LEU A 59 2.05 5.06 -4.86
C LEU A 59 3.51 4.75 -5.23
N ARG A 60 3.91 5.11 -6.46
CA ARG A 60 5.29 4.95 -6.91
C ARG A 60 6.26 5.83 -6.12
N GLU A 61 5.94 7.10 -5.92
CA GLU A 61 6.74 8.02 -5.11
C GLU A 61 6.94 7.50 -3.68
N ILE A 62 5.86 7.01 -3.05
CA ILE A 62 5.92 6.44 -1.70
C ILE A 62 6.84 5.21 -1.67
N LEU A 63 6.70 4.30 -2.64
CA LEU A 63 7.53 3.10 -2.72
C LEU A 63 8.99 3.40 -3.02
N ASP A 64 9.26 4.35 -3.93
CA ASP A 64 10.62 4.78 -4.25
C ASP A 64 11.26 5.49 -3.04
N TYR A 65 10.50 6.29 -2.29
CA TYR A 65 10.97 6.87 -1.03
C TYR A 65 11.30 5.80 0.01
N GLN A 66 10.42 4.83 0.23
CA GLN A 66 10.65 3.71 1.16
C GLN A 66 11.86 2.87 0.74
N ARG A 67 12.03 2.62 -0.56
CA ARG A 67 13.20 1.93 -1.12
C ARG A 67 14.48 2.73 -0.87
N ALA A 68 14.48 4.03 -1.13
CA ALA A 68 15.63 4.90 -0.90
C ALA A 68 16.02 4.91 0.60
N VAL A 69 15.03 5.05 1.50
CA VAL A 69 15.25 4.98 2.95
C VAL A 69 15.84 3.63 3.35
N HIS A 70 15.30 2.52 2.84
CA HIS A 70 15.82 1.19 3.14
C HIS A 70 17.24 0.97 2.60
N GLN A 71 17.55 1.46 1.39
CA GLN A 71 18.90 1.40 0.84
C GLN A 71 19.90 2.21 1.65
N ILE A 72 19.51 3.40 2.10
CA ILE A 72 20.33 4.22 3.00
C ILE A 72 20.55 3.51 4.34
N TYR A 73 19.49 2.94 4.93
CA TYR A 73 19.57 2.24 6.20
C TYR A 73 20.47 0.99 6.13
N MET A 74 20.34 0.20 5.05
CA MET A 74 21.19 -0.98 4.80
C MET A 74 22.63 -0.60 4.44
N GLY A 75 22.86 0.57 3.84
CA GLY A 75 24.21 1.06 3.51
C GLY A 75 24.94 1.74 4.67
N ILE A 76 24.23 2.16 5.72
CA ILE A 76 24.81 2.76 6.93
C ILE A 76 25.13 1.71 8.00
N PHE A 77 24.36 0.62 8.06
CA PHE A 77 24.51 -0.42 9.10
C PHE A 77 25.04 -1.77 8.59
N GLY A 78 25.43 -1.86 7.31
CA GLY A 78 26.14 -3.02 6.74
C GLY A 78 27.63 -2.79 6.69
#